data_AF-A0A101JS36-F1
#
_entry.id   AF-A0A101JS36-F1
#
_cell.length_a   1.000
_cell.length_b   1.000
_cell.length_c   1.000
_cell.angle_alpha   90.00
_cell.angle_beta   90.00
_cell.angle_gamma   90.00
#
_symmetry.space_group_name_H-M   'P 1'
#
loop_
_entity.id
_entity.type
_entity.pdbx_description
1 polymer ?
#
loop_
_entity_poly.entity_id
_entity_poly.type
_entity_poly.pdbx_seq_one_letter_code
_entity_poly.pdbx_strand_id
1 'polypeptide(L)'
;MAAETGDARLHAALDDGHFGFAQHLAGAPQVIDRWKLGQGSQPYGAAVITAAVDLTRLGVQVLSRELLAAAMATYLTDEQFAEAPPGAVDSALQYATAKLRGGVRALHPRRGSQLGEDGGFVLNDYLQQRGELERHYVPVPTALWEVLELQVTDMELLSSLALAADDRGLTEQALPLLLRTYMIDEECSWRLTYLFMLQGREDRLRELSGEGVGAALWGIVWLMISRGRLENLIQQWGDEAVSQDGWYNLAEMLYRRGDEATLRKLMDTGHGEGRFYLVWLLKDQHREVDLESMADAGGQDAQMKLAKLYEEQGRIDEAIGEYDDLIGNGDGDFPDEAARSLAGLLARTGRREELKEWMVQADAESYRIPRMHYAQLLWSEQRVDDLRDLVKADDSRFPELVRFARLLSHLGLVDELRELAEKHPSAARGELHRAFAAAGAEQELRALSRENKSASDTHRHLLEMLARQGREADIRQMAHAGDREARQMLVEVLAREGRSAEIKAMAAAGDPAACRHRQNQFQRPETLLGSFSIKNT
;
A
#
# COMPACT_ATOMS: atom_id res chain seq x y z
N MET A 1 42.31 23.05 -17.64
CA MET A 1 43.17 23.67 -16.61
C MET A 1 43.07 23.02 -15.22
N ALA A 2 42.68 21.74 -15.10
CA ALA A 2 42.79 20.97 -13.84
C ALA A 2 43.58 19.66 -14.01
N ALA A 3 44.22 19.48 -15.18
CA ALA A 3 45.06 18.32 -15.51
C ALA A 3 46.57 18.62 -15.31
N GLU A 4 46.94 19.83 -14.89
CA GLU A 4 48.34 20.26 -14.76
C GLU A 4 48.89 20.20 -13.32
N THR A 5 48.09 19.85 -12.31
CA THR A 5 48.52 19.90 -10.89
C THR A 5 49.10 18.59 -10.35
N GLY A 6 49.12 17.49 -11.11
CA GLY A 6 49.73 16.23 -10.66
C GLY A 6 49.15 15.69 -9.34
N ASP A 7 47.94 16.11 -8.96
CA ASP A 7 47.32 15.69 -7.72
C ASP A 7 46.84 14.24 -7.88
N ALA A 8 47.56 13.31 -7.24
CA ALA A 8 47.25 11.88 -7.23
C ALA A 8 45.79 11.59 -6.82
N ARG A 9 45.14 12.52 -6.10
CA ARG A 9 43.73 12.43 -5.70
C ARG A 9 42.76 12.65 -6.85
N LEU A 10 43.08 13.56 -7.78
CA LEU A 10 42.28 13.80 -8.97
C LEU A 10 42.34 12.59 -9.91
N HIS A 11 43.52 11.96 -10.01
CA HIS A 11 43.68 10.71 -10.75
C HIS A 11 42.94 9.53 -10.10
N ALA A 12 43.10 9.33 -8.78
CA ALA A 12 42.38 8.28 -8.06
C ALA A 12 40.84 8.47 -8.09
N ALA A 13 40.36 9.72 -8.03
CA ALA A 13 38.93 10.04 -8.15
C ALA A 13 38.36 9.85 -9.57
N LEU A 14 39.21 9.84 -10.60
CA LEU A 14 38.82 9.61 -12.01
C LEU A 14 38.89 8.12 -12.39
N ASP A 15 39.77 7.34 -11.75
CA ASP A 15 39.94 5.89 -11.99
C ASP A 15 38.98 5.02 -11.15
N ASP A 16 38.43 5.55 -10.05
CA ASP A 16 37.55 4.80 -9.16
C ASP A 16 36.08 4.85 -9.64
N GLY A 17 35.67 3.85 -10.42
CA GLY A 17 34.30 3.71 -10.94
C GLY A 17 33.20 3.48 -9.87
N HIS A 18 33.56 3.40 -8.59
CA HIS A 18 32.63 3.10 -7.51
C HIS A 18 32.09 4.33 -6.77
N PHE A 19 32.72 5.51 -6.92
CA PHE A 19 32.30 6.74 -6.24
C PHE A 19 32.17 7.91 -7.22
N GLY A 20 31.19 8.79 -6.99
CA GLY A 20 31.14 10.05 -7.73
C GLY A 20 32.35 10.93 -7.39
N PHE A 21 32.90 11.65 -8.37
CA PHE A 21 34.09 12.52 -8.21
C PHE A 21 34.04 13.43 -6.96
N ALA A 22 32.88 14.00 -6.64
CA ALA A 22 32.69 14.83 -5.44
C ALA A 22 32.77 14.05 -4.12
N GLN A 23 32.35 12.78 -4.10
CA GLN A 23 32.36 11.90 -2.93
C GLN A 23 33.77 11.40 -2.60
N HIS A 24 34.56 11.10 -3.64
CA HIS A 24 35.96 10.70 -3.48
C HIS A 24 36.80 11.85 -2.88
N LEU A 25 36.56 13.09 -3.33
CA LEU A 25 37.19 14.29 -2.77
C LEU A 25 36.74 14.62 -1.33
N ALA A 26 35.54 14.20 -0.92
CA ALA A 26 34.99 14.43 0.42
C ALA A 26 35.51 13.47 1.52
N GLY A 27 36.35 12.49 1.17
CA GLY A 27 37.01 11.61 2.14
C GLY A 27 36.33 10.24 2.36
N ALA A 28 35.40 9.83 1.49
CA ALA A 28 34.74 8.52 1.57
C ALA A 28 35.71 7.32 1.65
N PRO A 29 36.80 7.24 0.87
CA PRO A 29 37.75 6.13 0.95
C PRO A 29 38.38 5.98 2.34
N GLN A 30 38.66 7.09 3.03
CA GLN A 30 39.30 7.06 4.35
C GLN A 30 38.40 6.46 5.42
N VAL A 31 37.08 6.68 5.32
CA VAL A 31 36.12 6.11 6.27
C VAL A 31 35.99 4.59 6.02
N ILE A 32 36.02 4.15 4.77
CA ILE A 32 36.05 2.73 4.41
C ILE A 32 37.36 2.07 4.87
N ASP A 33 38.51 2.69 4.65
CA ASP A 33 39.81 2.19 5.12
C ASP A 33 39.82 2.07 6.64
N ARG A 34 39.26 3.06 7.34
CA ARG A 34 39.17 3.06 8.80
C ARG A 34 38.34 1.90 9.33
N TRP A 35 37.31 1.51 8.59
CA TRP A 35 36.50 0.34 8.90
C TRP A 35 37.24 -0.97 8.57
N LYS A 36 37.75 -1.12 7.35
CA LYS A 36 38.29 -2.38 6.83
C LYS A 36 39.70 -2.69 7.34
N LEU A 37 40.61 -1.73 7.22
CA LEU A 37 42.00 -1.89 7.68
C LEU A 37 42.13 -1.76 9.20
N GLY A 38 41.11 -1.17 9.85
CA GLY A 38 41.02 -1.08 11.30
C GLY A 38 41.07 -2.44 11.98
N GLN A 39 40.56 -3.51 11.36
CA GLN A 39 40.52 -4.85 11.96
C GLN A 39 41.90 -5.37 12.40
N GLY A 40 42.96 -5.05 11.64
CA GLY A 40 44.32 -5.49 11.96
C GLY A 40 45.10 -4.58 12.91
N SER A 41 44.64 -3.35 13.15
CA SER A 41 45.40 -2.32 13.89
C SER A 41 44.69 -1.77 15.11
N GLN A 42 43.36 -1.78 15.09
CA GLN A 42 42.43 -1.20 16.06
C GLN A 42 41.15 -2.07 16.10
N PRO A 43 41.25 -3.33 16.55
CA PRO A 43 40.16 -4.32 16.44
C PRO A 43 38.87 -3.86 17.12
N TYR A 44 38.95 -3.25 18.30
CA TYR A 44 37.79 -2.70 19.02
C TYR A 44 37.09 -1.57 18.23
N GLY A 45 37.87 -0.67 17.64
CA GLY A 45 37.33 0.42 16.82
C GLY A 45 36.65 -0.07 15.54
N ALA A 46 37.23 -1.08 14.88
CA ALA A 46 36.62 -1.72 13.72
C ALA A 46 35.36 -2.52 14.08
N ALA A 47 35.34 -3.18 15.25
CA ALA A 47 34.18 -3.89 15.77
C ALA A 47 33.00 -2.93 16.03
N VAL A 48 33.23 -1.76 16.67
CA VAL A 48 32.19 -0.74 16.85
C VAL A 48 31.63 -0.25 15.52
N ILE A 49 32.48 0.03 14.53
CA ILE A 49 32.03 0.49 13.22
C ILE A 49 31.23 -0.60 12.51
N THR A 50 31.65 -1.87 12.59
CA THR A 50 30.93 -3.00 12.00
C THR A 50 29.57 -3.20 12.67
N ALA A 51 29.53 -3.15 14.00
CA ALA A 51 28.29 -3.20 14.76
C ALA A 51 27.33 -2.08 14.37
N ALA A 52 27.84 -0.84 14.25
CA ALA A 52 27.03 0.30 13.81
C ALA A 52 26.46 0.12 12.40
N VAL A 53 27.26 -0.40 11.46
CA VAL A 53 26.81 -0.73 10.10
C VAL A 53 25.65 -1.72 10.13
N ASP A 54 25.78 -2.82 10.88
CA ASP A 54 24.75 -3.85 10.91
C ASP A 54 23.50 -3.41 11.70
N LEU A 55 23.65 -2.65 12.78
CA LEU A 55 22.52 -2.03 13.50
C LEU A 55 21.73 -1.07 12.59
N THR A 56 22.41 -0.21 11.83
CA THR A 56 21.75 0.69 10.87
C THR A 56 21.07 -0.06 9.73
N ARG A 57 21.68 -1.15 9.23
CA ARG A 57 21.04 -2.04 8.23
C ARG A 57 19.77 -2.71 8.75
N LEU A 58 19.68 -2.93 10.05
CA LEU A 58 18.49 -3.45 10.73
C LEU A 58 17.46 -2.36 11.08
N GLY A 59 17.70 -1.11 10.67
CA GLY A 59 16.77 0.00 10.88
C GLY A 59 17.03 0.85 12.12
N VAL A 60 18.08 0.56 12.90
CA VAL A 60 18.43 1.38 14.07
C VAL A 60 19.08 2.69 13.62
N GLN A 61 18.32 3.78 13.69
CA GLN A 61 18.76 5.09 13.22
C GLN A 61 19.66 5.84 14.21
N VAL A 62 19.43 5.63 15.52
CA VAL A 62 20.15 6.32 16.59
C VAL A 62 20.83 5.27 17.47
N LEU A 63 22.14 5.29 17.48
CA LEU A 63 22.96 4.28 18.14
C LEU A 63 23.40 4.83 19.50
N SER A 64 22.81 4.35 20.60
CA SER A 64 23.26 4.76 21.94
C SER A 64 24.64 4.20 22.26
N ARG A 65 25.34 4.83 23.21
CA ARG A 65 26.66 4.35 23.68
C ARG A 65 26.56 2.95 24.24
N GLU A 66 25.51 2.67 25.01
CA GLU A 66 25.23 1.38 25.65
C GLU A 66 24.97 0.30 24.59
N LEU A 67 24.15 0.60 23.58
CA LEU A 67 23.86 -0.32 22.48
C LEU A 67 25.14 -0.62 21.67
N LEU A 68 25.94 0.39 21.34
CA LEU A 68 27.20 0.19 20.61
C LEU A 68 28.21 -0.62 21.41
N ALA A 69 28.30 -0.39 22.72
CA ALA A 69 29.20 -1.15 23.59
C ALA A 69 28.81 -2.63 23.66
N ALA A 70 27.53 -2.93 23.85
CA ALA A 70 27.02 -4.29 23.88
C ALA A 70 27.13 -4.97 22.50
N ALA A 71 26.79 -4.25 21.43
CA ALA A 71 26.88 -4.76 20.07
C ALA A 71 28.33 -5.02 19.65
N MET A 72 29.27 -4.14 20.00
CA MET A 72 30.71 -4.32 19.71
C MET A 72 31.22 -5.66 20.20
N ALA A 73 30.82 -6.08 21.41
CA ALA A 73 31.24 -7.36 22.00
C ALA A 73 30.96 -8.56 21.08
N THR A 74 29.85 -8.52 20.33
CA THR A 74 29.40 -9.61 19.46
C THR A 74 30.25 -9.78 18.18
N TYR A 75 31.12 -8.80 17.87
CA TYR A 75 32.00 -8.81 16.71
C TYR A 75 33.47 -9.04 17.06
N LEU A 76 33.78 -9.23 18.34
CA LEU A 76 35.12 -9.55 18.81
C LEU A 76 35.29 -11.07 18.87
N THR A 77 36.51 -11.55 18.62
CA THR A 77 36.87 -12.93 18.93
C THR A 77 36.96 -13.12 20.45
N ASP A 78 36.81 -14.36 20.94
CA ASP A 78 36.93 -14.68 22.39
C ASP A 78 38.22 -14.13 23.03
N GLU A 79 39.35 -14.22 22.32
CA GLU A 79 40.65 -13.69 22.78
C GLU A 79 40.61 -12.15 22.92
N GLN A 80 40.18 -11.44 21.87
CA GLN A 80 40.02 -9.98 21.90
C GLN A 80 39.04 -9.51 22.99
N PHE A 81 37.97 -10.26 23.24
CA PHE A 81 37.00 -9.96 24.27
C PHE A 81 37.60 -10.13 25.68
N ALA A 82 38.29 -11.25 25.93
CA ALA A 82 38.92 -11.54 27.22
C ALA A 82 40.08 -10.58 27.54
N GLU A 83 40.83 -10.14 26.52
CA GLU A 83 41.99 -9.26 26.67
C GLU A 83 41.65 -7.77 26.56
N ALA A 84 40.37 -7.42 26.50
CA ALA A 84 39.93 -6.03 26.34
C ALA A 84 40.50 -5.13 27.46
N PRO A 85 41.27 -4.06 27.13
CA PRO A 85 41.82 -3.17 28.14
C PRO A 85 40.72 -2.36 28.83
N PRO A 86 40.94 -1.91 30.08
CA PRO A 86 40.04 -0.96 30.72
C PRO A 86 39.82 0.28 29.84
N GLY A 87 38.56 0.66 29.60
CA GLY A 87 38.22 1.78 28.71
C GLY A 87 38.28 1.44 27.21
N ALA A 88 38.29 0.16 26.82
CA ALA A 88 38.26 -0.27 25.42
C ALA A 88 37.06 0.34 24.66
N VAL A 89 35.88 0.40 25.28
CA VAL A 89 34.67 1.01 24.69
C VAL A 89 34.90 2.49 24.38
N ASP A 90 35.46 3.25 25.32
CA ASP A 90 35.74 4.67 25.12
C ASP A 90 36.77 4.89 24.01
N SER A 91 37.81 4.06 23.99
CA SER A 91 38.85 4.11 22.96
C SER A 91 38.29 3.76 21.58
N ALA A 92 37.38 2.79 21.50
CA ALA A 92 36.73 2.38 20.26
C ALA A 92 35.75 3.46 19.74
N LEU A 93 34.97 4.08 20.62
CA LEU A 93 34.09 5.20 20.26
C LEU A 93 34.91 6.43 19.86
N GLN A 94 36.01 6.72 20.55
CA GLN A 94 36.92 7.78 20.16
C GLN A 94 37.54 7.50 18.78
N TYR A 95 37.88 6.24 18.49
CA TYR A 95 38.36 5.81 17.18
C TYR A 95 37.30 6.02 16.10
N ALA A 96 36.05 5.61 16.34
CA ALA A 96 34.95 5.69 15.37
C ALA A 96 34.46 7.13 15.13
N THR A 97 34.53 7.98 16.15
CA THR A 97 34.13 9.38 16.07
C THR A 97 35.27 10.29 15.62
N ALA A 98 36.54 9.89 15.64
CA ALA A 98 37.66 10.77 15.27
C ALA A 98 37.48 11.43 13.89
N LYS A 99 37.77 12.75 13.81
CA LYS A 99 37.79 13.49 12.53
C LYS A 99 38.93 12.97 11.66
N LEU A 100 38.60 12.53 10.44
CA LEU A 100 39.55 12.21 9.38
C LEU A 100 39.77 13.42 8.46
N ARG A 101 40.65 13.28 7.46
CA ARG A 101 40.93 14.40 6.54
C ARG A 101 39.66 14.75 5.77
N GLY A 102 39.35 16.04 5.68
CA GLY A 102 38.08 16.53 5.13
C GLY A 102 36.95 16.65 6.17
N GLY A 103 37.21 16.34 7.45
CA GLY A 103 36.25 16.54 8.55
C GLY A 103 35.21 15.42 8.69
N VAL A 104 35.28 14.39 7.85
CA VAL A 104 34.43 13.19 7.94
C VAL A 104 34.78 12.33 9.15
N ARG A 105 33.79 11.58 9.63
CA ARG A 105 33.87 10.64 10.76
C ARG A 105 33.11 9.37 10.39
N ALA A 106 33.44 8.23 10.99
CA ALA A 106 32.66 7.01 10.79
C ALA A 106 31.34 7.08 11.56
N LEU A 107 31.36 7.62 12.78
CA LEU A 107 30.18 7.93 13.59
C LEU A 107 30.07 9.42 13.87
N HIS A 108 28.88 9.98 13.64
CA HIS A 108 28.55 11.37 13.93
C HIS A 108 27.84 11.45 15.29
N PRO A 109 28.41 12.16 16.29
CA PRO A 109 27.73 12.35 17.56
C PRO A 109 26.53 13.28 17.38
N ARG A 110 25.40 12.91 17.99
CA ARG A 110 24.20 13.75 18.04
C ARG A 110 24.23 14.61 19.30
N ARG A 111 23.61 15.77 19.19
CA ARG A 111 23.39 16.66 20.32
C ARG A 111 22.34 16.04 21.25
N GLY A 112 22.69 15.82 22.52
CA GLY A 112 21.75 15.48 23.58
C GLY A 112 20.94 16.68 24.08
N SER A 113 20.08 16.45 25.08
CA SER A 113 19.23 17.49 25.69
C SER A 113 20.02 18.59 26.38
N GLN A 114 21.16 18.25 26.99
CA GLN A 114 22.03 19.20 27.69
C GLN A 114 23.41 19.33 27.03
N LEU A 115 24.12 20.39 27.38
CA LEU A 115 25.47 20.62 26.90
C LEU A 115 26.41 19.54 27.45
N GLY A 116 27.02 18.76 26.55
CA GLY A 116 27.91 17.65 26.92
C GLY A 116 27.21 16.31 27.11
N GLU A 117 25.88 16.26 26.99
CA GLU A 117 25.14 14.99 26.90
C GLU A 117 25.24 14.40 25.49
N ASP A 118 25.49 13.10 25.43
CA ASP A 118 25.52 12.33 24.20
C ASP A 118 24.09 12.00 23.76
N GLY A 119 23.68 12.52 22.60
CA GLY A 119 22.39 12.20 21.98
C GLY A 119 22.40 10.88 21.18
N GLY A 120 23.46 10.09 21.33
CA GLY A 120 23.77 8.90 20.53
C GLY A 120 24.54 9.24 19.26
N PHE A 121 24.73 8.23 18.42
CA PHE A 121 25.53 8.31 17.20
C PHE A 121 24.68 7.98 15.97
N VAL A 122 25.05 8.59 14.84
CA VAL A 122 24.54 8.24 13.51
C VAL A 122 25.70 7.76 12.66
N LEU A 123 25.47 6.66 11.92
CA LEU A 123 26.44 6.14 10.98
C LEU A 123 26.67 7.11 9.83
N ASN A 124 27.90 7.19 9.34
CA ASN A 124 28.19 7.97 8.13
C ASN A 124 27.46 7.38 6.91
N ASP A 125 26.79 8.23 6.12
CA ASP A 125 26.06 7.84 4.91
C ASP A 125 26.88 6.97 3.94
N TYR A 126 28.20 7.22 3.83
CA TYR A 126 29.08 6.39 2.98
C TYR A 126 29.25 4.97 3.53
N LEU A 127 29.37 4.82 4.84
CA LEU A 127 29.43 3.51 5.49
C LEU A 127 28.08 2.80 5.44
N GLN A 128 26.99 3.54 5.57
CA GLN A 128 25.65 2.99 5.41
C GLN A 128 25.47 2.42 3.99
N GLN A 129 25.67 3.23 2.96
CA GLN A 129 25.52 2.81 1.57
C GLN A 129 26.44 1.63 1.23
N ARG A 130 27.70 1.67 1.68
CA ARG A 130 28.65 0.58 1.42
C ARG A 130 28.32 -0.67 2.21
N GLY A 131 27.89 -0.52 3.46
CA GLY A 131 27.47 -1.62 4.33
C GLY A 131 26.23 -2.33 3.79
N GLU A 132 25.25 -1.58 3.30
CA GLU A 132 24.06 -2.13 2.62
C GLU A 132 24.45 -3.01 1.43
N LEU A 133 25.42 -2.59 0.61
CA LEU A 133 25.87 -3.36 -0.56
C LEU A 133 26.74 -4.56 -0.19
N GLU A 134 27.79 -4.36 0.62
CA GLU A 134 28.80 -5.40 0.88
C GLU A 134 28.34 -6.43 1.90
N ARG A 135 27.49 -6.03 2.83
CA ARG A 135 27.04 -6.90 3.90
C ARG A 135 25.62 -7.39 3.72
N HIS A 136 24.93 -7.03 2.62
CA HIS A 136 23.55 -7.42 2.35
C HIS A 136 23.24 -8.88 2.74
N TYR A 137 24.06 -9.81 2.23
CA TYR A 137 23.94 -11.26 2.46
C TYR A 137 24.83 -11.79 3.59
N VAL A 138 25.57 -10.92 4.28
CA VAL A 138 26.38 -11.32 5.44
C VAL A 138 25.44 -11.45 6.64
N PRO A 139 25.36 -12.64 7.26
CA PRO A 139 24.52 -12.83 8.42
C PRO A 139 25.03 -11.97 9.58
N VAL A 140 24.07 -11.35 10.26
CA VAL A 140 24.32 -10.62 11.51
C VAL A 140 24.56 -11.67 12.62
N PRO A 141 25.53 -11.48 13.53
CA PRO A 141 25.78 -12.42 14.61
C PRO A 141 24.53 -12.68 15.45
N THR A 142 24.30 -13.95 15.81
CA THR A 142 23.15 -14.35 16.64
C THR A 142 23.08 -13.59 17.97
N ALA A 143 24.24 -13.41 18.62
CA ALA A 143 24.36 -12.66 19.87
C ALA A 143 23.94 -11.17 19.74
N LEU A 144 23.98 -10.59 18.53
CA LEU A 144 23.51 -9.21 18.35
C LEU A 144 22.00 -9.11 18.50
N TRP A 145 21.24 -10.14 18.13
CA TRP A 145 19.79 -10.16 18.30
C TRP A 145 19.39 -10.19 19.77
N GLU A 146 20.13 -10.91 20.61
CA GLU A 146 19.95 -10.89 22.08
C GLU A 146 20.23 -9.50 22.65
N VAL A 147 21.28 -8.83 22.16
CA VAL A 147 21.57 -7.44 22.55
C VAL A 147 20.41 -6.51 22.14
N LEU A 148 19.88 -6.67 20.93
CA LEU A 148 18.76 -5.87 20.43
C LEU A 148 17.49 -6.09 21.26
N GLU A 149 17.18 -7.33 21.60
CA GLU A 149 16.06 -7.65 22.48
C GLU A 149 16.19 -6.93 23.83
N LEU A 150 17.37 -6.96 24.46
CA LEU A 150 17.57 -6.39 25.79
C LEU A 150 17.66 -4.86 25.81
N GLN A 151 18.24 -4.25 24.77
CA GLN A 151 18.59 -2.83 24.77
C GLN A 151 17.58 -1.94 24.04
N VAL A 152 16.82 -2.47 23.07
CA VAL A 152 15.81 -1.69 22.36
C VAL A 152 14.52 -1.65 23.18
N THR A 153 14.08 -0.44 23.50
CA THR A 153 12.82 -0.19 24.23
C THR A 153 11.72 0.35 23.34
N ASP A 154 12.08 0.88 22.17
CA ASP A 154 11.13 1.31 21.15
C ASP A 154 10.43 0.10 20.54
N MET A 155 9.13 0.03 20.77
CA MET A 155 8.30 -1.10 20.41
C MET A 155 8.04 -1.19 18.90
N GLU A 156 8.01 -0.07 18.16
CA GLU A 156 7.87 -0.08 16.69
C GLU A 156 9.15 -0.63 16.04
N LEU A 157 10.30 -0.19 16.55
CA LEU A 157 11.60 -0.71 16.12
C LEU A 157 11.75 -2.19 16.47
N LEU A 158 11.35 -2.62 17.68
CA LEU A 158 11.34 -4.03 18.06
C LEU A 158 10.49 -4.89 17.12
N SER A 159 9.33 -4.39 16.69
CA SER A 159 8.46 -5.11 15.74
C SER A 159 9.16 -5.28 14.40
N SER A 160 9.77 -4.22 13.88
CA SER A 160 10.57 -4.27 12.65
C SER A 160 11.74 -5.25 12.76
N LEU A 161 12.41 -5.31 13.92
CA LEU A 161 13.50 -6.24 14.19
C LEU A 161 13.01 -7.69 14.28
N ALA A 162 11.84 -7.93 14.86
CA ALA A 162 11.22 -9.25 14.96
C ALA A 162 10.95 -9.83 13.57
N LEU A 163 10.31 -9.05 12.70
CA LEU A 163 10.04 -9.42 11.31
C LEU A 163 11.34 -9.61 10.52
N ALA A 164 12.33 -8.73 10.72
CA ALA A 164 13.63 -8.84 10.07
C ALA A 164 14.39 -10.12 10.46
N ALA A 165 14.27 -10.59 11.71
CA ALA A 165 14.84 -11.85 12.15
C ALA A 165 14.09 -13.05 11.52
N ASP A 166 12.76 -13.01 11.48
CA ASP A 166 11.93 -14.07 10.90
C ASP A 166 12.15 -14.23 9.39
N ASP A 167 12.19 -13.12 8.64
CA ASP A 167 12.45 -13.12 7.18
C ASP A 167 13.86 -13.65 6.84
N ARG A 168 14.78 -13.65 7.80
CA ARG A 168 16.13 -14.24 7.67
C ARG A 168 16.18 -15.72 8.09
N GLY A 169 15.05 -16.30 8.49
CA GLY A 169 14.96 -17.67 8.99
C GLY A 169 15.55 -17.86 10.38
N LEU A 170 15.76 -16.78 11.15
CA LEU A 170 16.32 -16.82 12.50
C LEU A 170 15.20 -16.99 13.54
N THR A 171 14.43 -18.08 13.42
CA THR A 171 13.22 -18.31 14.21
C THR A 171 13.46 -18.27 15.72
N GLU A 172 14.60 -18.78 16.19
CA GLU A 172 14.95 -18.77 17.63
C GLU A 172 15.13 -17.34 18.17
N GLN A 173 15.68 -16.43 17.36
CA GLN A 173 15.91 -15.03 17.73
C GLN A 173 14.67 -14.16 17.47
N ALA A 174 13.88 -14.50 16.45
CA ALA A 174 12.62 -13.82 16.16
C ALA A 174 11.58 -14.07 17.26
N LEU A 175 11.48 -15.29 17.79
CA LEU A 175 10.46 -15.68 18.77
C LEU A 175 10.35 -14.75 20.00
N PRO A 176 11.43 -14.45 20.74
CA PRO A 176 11.33 -13.55 21.90
C PRO A 176 10.94 -12.12 21.52
N LEU A 177 11.36 -11.63 20.35
CA LEU A 177 10.98 -10.32 19.83
C LEU A 177 9.49 -10.27 19.45
N LEU A 178 9.01 -11.31 18.76
CA LEU A 178 7.60 -11.47 18.40
C LEU A 178 6.69 -11.56 19.64
N LEU A 179 7.12 -12.32 20.67
CA LEU A 179 6.39 -12.41 21.94
C LEU A 179 6.27 -11.08 22.69
N ARG A 180 7.13 -10.10 22.41
CA ARG A 180 7.01 -8.76 23.01
C ARG A 180 6.15 -7.82 22.18
N THR A 181 5.97 -8.09 20.89
CA THR A 181 5.42 -7.14 19.91
C THR A 181 4.08 -7.57 19.31
N TYR A 182 3.67 -8.84 19.47
CA TYR A 182 2.45 -9.35 18.85
C TYR A 182 1.17 -8.57 19.21
N MET A 183 1.05 -8.03 20.44
CA MET A 183 -0.15 -7.28 20.86
C MET A 183 -0.25 -5.87 20.26
N ILE A 184 0.83 -5.34 19.70
CA ILE A 184 0.89 -3.98 19.17
C ILE A 184 1.01 -3.94 17.65
N ASP A 185 1.54 -5.01 17.05
CA ASP A 185 1.81 -5.13 15.63
C ASP A 185 1.13 -6.38 15.08
N GLU A 186 0.20 -6.16 14.14
CA GLU A 186 -0.63 -7.22 13.56
C GLU A 186 0.21 -8.23 12.77
N GLU A 187 1.26 -7.78 12.08
CA GLU A 187 2.13 -8.68 11.32
C GLU A 187 2.93 -9.59 12.26
N CYS A 188 3.42 -9.05 13.39
CA CYS A 188 4.08 -9.84 14.43
C CYS A 188 3.12 -10.89 15.03
N SER A 189 1.85 -10.52 15.24
CA SER A 189 0.78 -11.46 15.65
C SER A 189 0.60 -12.61 14.66
N TRP A 190 0.57 -12.31 13.36
CA TRP A 190 0.47 -13.32 12.30
C TRP A 190 1.71 -14.21 12.22
N ARG A 191 2.92 -13.65 12.27
CA ARG A 191 4.17 -14.43 12.24
C ARG A 191 4.27 -15.36 13.46
N LEU A 192 3.96 -14.86 14.65
CA LEU A 192 3.97 -15.67 15.88
C LEU A 192 2.97 -16.82 15.81
N THR A 193 1.75 -16.53 15.36
CA THR A 193 0.70 -17.54 15.11
C THR A 193 1.18 -18.59 14.12
N TYR A 194 1.75 -18.17 12.99
CA TYR A 194 2.24 -19.07 11.95
C TYR A 194 3.36 -19.98 12.47
N LEU A 195 4.29 -19.44 13.27
CA LEU A 195 5.35 -20.23 13.90
C LEU A 195 4.78 -21.30 14.84
N PHE A 196 3.84 -20.95 15.71
CA PHE A 196 3.21 -21.94 16.60
C PHE A 196 2.37 -22.97 15.85
N MET A 197 1.73 -22.56 14.75
CA MET A 197 1.02 -23.46 13.85
C MET A 197 1.98 -24.47 13.20
N LEU A 198 3.09 -24.02 12.59
CA LEU A 198 4.09 -24.92 11.99
C LEU A 198 4.72 -25.88 13.01
N GLN A 199 4.94 -25.42 14.23
CA GLN A 199 5.45 -26.25 15.33
C GLN A 199 4.37 -27.16 15.94
N GLY A 200 3.10 -27.01 15.54
CA GLY A 200 2.00 -27.80 16.08
C GLY A 200 1.65 -27.52 17.55
N ARG A 201 1.97 -26.32 18.04
CA ARG A 201 1.82 -25.86 19.43
C ARG A 201 0.41 -25.32 19.66
N GLU A 202 -0.58 -26.22 19.69
CA GLU A 202 -1.99 -25.87 19.91
C GLU A 202 -2.21 -25.08 21.21
N ASP A 203 -1.58 -25.49 22.32
CA ASP A 203 -1.73 -24.81 23.62
C ASP A 203 -1.33 -23.34 23.56
N ARG A 204 -0.27 -23.02 22.80
CA ARG A 204 0.19 -21.64 22.61
C ARG A 204 -0.76 -20.84 21.73
N LEU A 205 -1.33 -21.45 20.70
CA LEU A 205 -2.34 -20.78 19.88
C LEU A 205 -3.63 -20.50 20.67
N ARG A 206 -4.02 -21.41 21.58
CA ARG A 206 -5.16 -21.17 22.47
C ARG A 206 -4.90 -20.05 23.48
N GLU A 207 -3.68 -19.96 24.00
CA GLU A 207 -3.24 -18.84 24.83
C GLU A 207 -3.36 -17.51 24.07
N LEU A 208 -2.78 -17.41 22.86
CA LEU A 208 -2.90 -16.21 22.00
C LEU A 208 -4.35 -15.86 21.68
N SER A 209 -5.18 -16.86 21.36
CA SER A 209 -6.61 -16.65 21.10
C SER A 209 -7.34 -16.12 22.33
N GLY A 210 -6.99 -16.60 23.54
CA GLY A 210 -7.54 -16.12 24.81
C GLY A 210 -7.12 -14.68 25.14
N GLU A 211 -5.99 -14.23 24.61
CA GLU A 211 -5.51 -12.84 24.71
C GLU A 211 -6.11 -11.91 23.65
N GLY A 212 -6.96 -12.43 22.76
CA GLY A 212 -7.65 -11.66 21.72
C GLY A 212 -6.93 -11.61 20.37
N VAL A 213 -5.90 -12.44 20.15
CA VAL A 213 -5.19 -12.52 18.86
C VAL A 213 -6.05 -13.30 17.85
N GLY A 214 -6.75 -12.58 16.97
CA GLY A 214 -7.67 -13.19 15.99
C GLY A 214 -7.00 -14.20 15.05
N ALA A 215 -5.76 -13.94 14.64
CA ALA A 215 -4.97 -14.86 13.81
C ALA A 215 -4.82 -16.26 14.43
N ALA A 216 -4.79 -16.36 15.76
CA ALA A 216 -4.57 -17.61 16.46
C ALA A 216 -5.69 -18.62 16.24
N LEU A 217 -6.95 -18.16 16.10
CA LEU A 217 -8.09 -19.02 15.76
C LEU A 217 -7.88 -19.69 14.41
N TRP A 218 -7.37 -18.95 13.42
CA TRP A 218 -7.02 -19.51 12.10
C TRP A 218 -5.99 -20.65 12.25
N GLY A 219 -4.93 -20.43 13.04
CA GLY A 219 -3.92 -21.45 13.31
C GLY A 219 -4.49 -22.71 14.00
N ILE A 220 -5.42 -22.55 14.95
CA ILE A 220 -6.09 -23.67 15.63
C ILE A 220 -6.92 -24.48 14.64
N VAL A 221 -7.76 -23.82 13.83
CA VAL A 221 -8.59 -24.49 12.81
C VAL A 221 -7.70 -25.28 11.85
N TRP A 222 -6.64 -24.67 11.33
CA TRP A 222 -5.71 -25.32 10.43
C TRP A 222 -5.08 -26.58 11.04
N LEU A 223 -4.64 -26.50 12.30
CA LEU A 223 -4.05 -27.63 13.01
C LEU A 223 -5.05 -28.77 13.22
N MET A 224 -6.30 -28.45 13.52
CA MET A 224 -7.34 -29.46 13.73
C MET A 224 -7.69 -30.17 12.42
N ILE A 225 -7.79 -29.42 11.32
CA ILE A 225 -8.03 -29.98 9.99
C ILE A 225 -6.87 -30.88 9.55
N SER A 226 -5.63 -30.39 9.65
CA SER A 226 -4.43 -31.13 9.22
C SER A 226 -4.18 -32.41 10.03
N ARG A 227 -4.62 -32.45 11.29
CA ARG A 227 -4.52 -33.63 12.17
C ARG A 227 -5.75 -34.55 12.11
N GLY A 228 -6.74 -34.26 11.27
CA GLY A 228 -7.98 -35.05 11.19
C GLY A 228 -8.83 -35.00 12.46
N ARG A 229 -8.70 -33.94 13.26
CA ARG A 229 -9.41 -33.72 14.54
C ARG A 229 -10.55 -32.71 14.41
N LEU A 230 -11.03 -32.46 13.19
CA LEU A 230 -12.06 -31.47 12.93
C LEU A 230 -13.37 -31.74 13.69
N GLU A 231 -13.79 -33.01 13.78
CA GLU A 231 -15.00 -33.35 14.54
C GLU A 231 -14.88 -33.01 16.02
N ASN A 232 -13.69 -33.18 16.60
CA ASN A 232 -13.42 -32.80 17.97
C ASN A 232 -13.46 -31.28 18.14
N LEU A 233 -12.94 -30.52 17.16
CA LEU A 233 -13.02 -29.06 17.15
C LEU A 233 -14.47 -28.58 17.10
N ILE A 234 -15.27 -29.10 16.17
CA ILE A 234 -16.70 -28.73 16.03
C ILE A 234 -17.47 -29.09 17.31
N GLN A 235 -17.19 -30.26 17.91
CA GLN A 235 -17.82 -30.66 19.17
C GLN A 235 -17.40 -29.78 20.34
N GLN A 236 -16.14 -29.36 20.42
CA GLN A 236 -15.64 -28.45 21.45
C GLN A 236 -16.28 -27.07 21.31
N TRP A 237 -16.34 -26.55 20.08
CA TRP A 237 -16.96 -25.25 19.82
C TRP A 237 -18.46 -25.28 20.10
N GLY A 238 -19.16 -26.39 19.79
CA GLY A 238 -20.53 -26.65 20.23
C GLY A 238 -21.45 -25.42 20.12
N ASP A 239 -22.15 -25.12 21.22
CA ASP A 239 -22.92 -23.89 21.44
C ASP A 239 -22.10 -22.78 22.14
N GLU A 240 -20.80 -23.01 22.39
CA GLU A 240 -19.95 -21.99 23.01
C GLU A 240 -19.83 -20.78 22.08
N ALA A 241 -19.81 -19.59 22.68
CA ALA A 241 -19.59 -18.32 21.97
C ALA A 241 -18.12 -18.20 21.53
N VAL A 242 -17.68 -19.09 20.64
CA VAL A 242 -16.53 -18.85 19.78
C VAL A 242 -16.85 -17.61 18.96
N SER A 243 -15.86 -16.74 18.75
CA SER A 243 -16.07 -15.57 17.90
C SER A 243 -16.58 -16.00 16.53
N GLN A 244 -17.42 -15.16 15.93
CA GLN A 244 -17.93 -15.39 14.57
C GLN A 244 -16.79 -15.68 13.58
N ASP A 245 -15.63 -15.04 13.79
CA ASP A 245 -14.40 -15.24 13.03
C ASP A 245 -13.90 -16.69 13.05
N GLY A 246 -14.10 -17.44 14.13
CA GLY A 246 -13.71 -18.85 14.23
C GLY A 246 -14.48 -19.73 13.24
N TRP A 247 -15.80 -19.59 13.19
CA TRP A 247 -16.66 -20.32 12.26
C TRP A 247 -16.43 -19.88 10.81
N TYR A 248 -16.21 -18.58 10.57
CA TYR A 248 -15.80 -18.08 9.26
C TYR A 248 -14.48 -18.69 8.78
N ASN A 249 -13.45 -18.69 9.62
CA ASN A 249 -12.14 -19.27 9.30
C ASN A 249 -12.27 -20.77 8.98
N LEU A 250 -13.08 -21.50 9.74
CA LEU A 250 -13.36 -22.91 9.47
C LEU A 250 -14.05 -23.10 8.11
N ALA A 251 -15.14 -22.38 7.84
CA ALA A 251 -15.88 -22.51 6.61
C ALA A 251 -15.03 -22.09 5.38
N GLU A 252 -14.20 -21.04 5.49
CA GLU A 252 -13.27 -20.63 4.44
C GLU A 252 -12.26 -21.74 4.13
N MET A 253 -11.63 -22.33 5.15
CA MET A 253 -10.67 -23.42 4.94
C MET A 253 -11.31 -24.65 4.31
N LEU A 254 -12.54 -24.98 4.69
CA LEU A 254 -13.28 -26.09 4.09
C LEU A 254 -13.60 -25.82 2.63
N TYR A 255 -14.00 -24.59 2.27
CA TYR A 255 -14.16 -24.16 0.89
C TYR A 255 -12.86 -24.30 0.08
N ARG A 256 -11.74 -23.77 0.59
CA ARG A 256 -10.43 -23.87 -0.07
C ARG A 256 -9.97 -25.32 -0.28
N ARG A 257 -10.42 -26.24 0.57
CA ARG A 257 -10.12 -27.68 0.47
C ARG A 257 -11.15 -28.46 -0.36
N GLY A 258 -12.28 -27.85 -0.72
CA GLY A 258 -13.39 -28.50 -1.42
C GLY A 258 -14.20 -29.48 -0.56
N ASP A 259 -14.25 -29.28 0.75
CA ASP A 259 -14.95 -30.18 1.69
C ASP A 259 -16.46 -29.85 1.77
N GLU A 260 -17.19 -30.24 0.72
CA GLU A 260 -18.63 -29.99 0.60
C GLU A 260 -19.43 -30.64 1.74
N ALA A 261 -19.09 -31.89 2.11
CA ALA A 261 -19.83 -32.66 3.12
C ALA A 261 -19.81 -31.96 4.48
N THR A 262 -18.67 -31.39 4.86
CA THR A 262 -18.56 -30.68 6.13
C THR A 262 -19.23 -29.31 6.08
N LEU A 263 -19.16 -28.59 4.96
CA LEU A 263 -19.89 -27.33 4.78
C LEU A 263 -21.41 -27.52 4.88
N ARG A 264 -21.95 -28.61 4.30
CA ARG A 264 -23.36 -28.98 4.48
C ARG A 264 -23.71 -29.27 5.93
N LYS A 265 -22.84 -30.00 6.64
CA LYS A 265 -23.04 -30.26 8.07
C LYS A 265 -23.08 -28.96 8.88
N LEU A 266 -22.21 -27.99 8.58
CA LEU A 266 -22.22 -26.69 9.26
C LEU A 266 -23.50 -25.89 8.96
N MET A 267 -23.97 -25.94 7.71
CA MET A 267 -25.26 -25.35 7.34
C MET A 267 -26.42 -26.00 8.10
N ASP A 268 -26.46 -27.33 8.18
CA ASP A 268 -27.53 -28.08 8.86
C ASP A 268 -27.56 -27.84 10.37
N THR A 269 -26.42 -27.49 10.98
CA THR A 269 -26.33 -27.10 12.40
C THR A 269 -26.61 -25.62 12.63
N GLY A 270 -26.96 -24.85 11.59
CA GLY A 270 -27.37 -23.45 11.71
C GLY A 270 -26.23 -22.43 11.65
N HIS A 271 -25.01 -22.82 11.29
CA HIS A 271 -23.91 -21.89 11.05
C HIS A 271 -24.01 -21.32 9.63
N GLY A 272 -24.47 -20.08 9.51
CA GLY A 272 -24.68 -19.39 8.22
C GLY A 272 -23.40 -19.28 7.37
N GLU A 273 -22.24 -19.28 8.01
CA GLU A 273 -20.93 -19.29 7.35
C GLU A 273 -20.72 -20.53 6.48
N GLY A 274 -21.23 -21.70 6.92
CA GLY A 274 -21.19 -22.94 6.17
C GLY A 274 -21.99 -22.85 4.87
N ARG A 275 -23.19 -22.26 4.94
CA ARG A 275 -24.06 -21.99 3.78
C ARG A 275 -23.38 -21.03 2.79
N PHE A 276 -22.84 -19.93 3.29
CA PHE A 276 -22.17 -18.91 2.49
C PHE A 276 -21.05 -19.53 1.64
N TYR A 277 -20.14 -20.27 2.27
CA TYR A 277 -19.00 -20.90 1.58
C TYR A 277 -19.40 -22.11 0.74
N LEU A 278 -20.46 -22.83 1.10
CA LEU A 278 -21.01 -23.91 0.27
C LEU A 278 -21.52 -23.38 -1.07
N VAL A 279 -22.27 -22.29 -1.06
CA VAL A 279 -22.81 -21.66 -2.28
C VAL A 279 -21.68 -21.18 -3.20
N TRP A 280 -20.61 -20.61 -2.63
CA TRP A 280 -19.39 -20.28 -3.39
C TRP A 280 -18.72 -21.53 -3.99
N LEU A 281 -18.56 -22.59 -3.20
CA LEU A 281 -17.97 -23.84 -3.68
C LEU A 281 -18.74 -24.42 -4.87
N LEU A 282 -20.07 -24.45 -4.77
CA LEU A 282 -20.95 -25.00 -5.80
C LEU A 282 -20.89 -24.17 -7.08
N LYS A 283 -20.82 -22.83 -6.99
CA LYS A 283 -20.63 -21.96 -8.15
C LYS A 283 -19.30 -22.25 -8.86
N ASP A 284 -18.19 -22.31 -8.12
CA ASP A 284 -16.86 -22.51 -8.70
C ASP A 284 -16.70 -23.89 -9.34
N GLN A 285 -17.47 -24.87 -8.85
CA GLN A 285 -17.56 -26.20 -9.45
C GLN A 285 -18.64 -26.32 -10.54
N HIS A 286 -19.31 -25.21 -10.89
CA HIS A 286 -20.42 -25.15 -11.85
C HIS A 286 -21.56 -26.15 -11.56
N ARG A 287 -21.88 -26.38 -10.28
CA ARG A 287 -22.91 -27.32 -9.83
C ARG A 287 -24.31 -26.66 -9.81
N GLU A 288 -24.84 -26.42 -10.99
CA GLU A 288 -26.14 -25.77 -11.23
C GLU A 288 -27.30 -26.42 -10.45
N VAL A 289 -27.51 -27.72 -10.60
CA VAL A 289 -28.63 -28.45 -9.96
C VAL A 289 -28.65 -28.28 -8.43
N ASP A 290 -27.48 -28.17 -7.82
CA ASP A 290 -27.39 -27.99 -6.38
C ASP A 290 -27.68 -26.55 -5.96
N LEU A 291 -27.23 -25.57 -6.75
CA LEU A 291 -27.56 -24.17 -6.54
C LEU A 291 -29.06 -23.92 -6.75
N GLU A 292 -29.67 -24.52 -7.77
CA GLU A 292 -31.12 -24.51 -8.00
C GLU A 292 -31.86 -25.08 -6.78
N SER A 293 -31.49 -26.28 -6.33
CA SER A 293 -32.12 -26.88 -5.15
C SER A 293 -31.99 -26.02 -3.89
N MET A 294 -30.89 -25.29 -3.73
CA MET A 294 -30.69 -24.37 -2.59
C MET A 294 -31.48 -23.06 -2.76
N ALA A 295 -31.63 -22.57 -3.99
CA ALA A 295 -32.45 -21.40 -4.32
C ALA A 295 -33.94 -21.71 -4.11
N ASP A 296 -34.43 -22.83 -4.62
CA ASP A 296 -35.80 -23.33 -4.45
C ASP A 296 -36.20 -23.51 -2.97
N ALA A 297 -35.21 -23.77 -2.11
CA ALA A 297 -35.40 -23.83 -0.66
C ALA A 297 -35.52 -22.44 0.01
N GLY A 298 -35.63 -21.36 -0.76
CA GLY A 298 -35.68 -19.97 -0.30
C GLY A 298 -34.31 -19.32 -0.16
N GLY A 299 -33.31 -19.83 -0.88
CA GLY A 299 -31.92 -19.44 -0.73
C GLY A 299 -31.46 -18.28 -1.59
N GLN A 300 -31.61 -17.05 -1.10
CA GLN A 300 -31.30 -15.84 -1.87
C GLN A 300 -29.81 -15.71 -2.26
N ASP A 301 -28.88 -16.17 -1.41
CA ASP A 301 -27.45 -16.25 -1.70
C ASP A 301 -27.14 -17.27 -2.81
N ALA A 302 -27.76 -18.45 -2.75
CA ALA A 302 -27.64 -19.49 -3.77
C ALA A 302 -28.21 -19.01 -5.12
N GLN A 303 -29.38 -18.38 -5.09
CA GLN A 303 -30.02 -17.79 -6.26
C GLN A 303 -29.16 -16.69 -6.90
N MET A 304 -28.57 -15.81 -6.08
CA MET A 304 -27.64 -14.78 -6.56
C MET A 304 -26.42 -15.40 -7.27
N LYS A 305 -25.89 -16.51 -6.74
CA LYS A 305 -24.77 -17.22 -7.40
C LYS A 305 -25.19 -17.99 -8.64
N LEU A 306 -26.40 -18.56 -8.65
CA LEU A 306 -26.98 -19.20 -9.81
C LEU A 306 -27.12 -18.21 -10.98
N ALA A 307 -27.67 -17.01 -10.71
CA ALA A 307 -27.75 -15.94 -11.70
C ALA A 307 -26.37 -15.56 -12.26
N LYS A 308 -25.37 -15.39 -11.39
CA LYS A 308 -23.98 -15.10 -11.81
C LYS A 308 -23.36 -16.25 -12.62
N LEU A 309 -23.67 -17.50 -12.28
CA LEU A 309 -23.23 -18.68 -13.05
C LEU A 309 -23.86 -18.68 -14.45
N TYR A 310 -25.15 -18.35 -14.57
CA TYR A 310 -25.81 -18.18 -15.86
C TYR A 310 -25.20 -17.05 -16.70
N GLU A 311 -24.82 -15.92 -16.08
CA GLU A 311 -24.06 -14.86 -16.78
C GLU A 311 -22.73 -15.40 -17.36
N GLU A 312 -21.96 -16.13 -16.56
CA GLU A 312 -20.66 -16.71 -16.96
C GLU A 312 -20.80 -17.71 -18.11
N GLN A 313 -21.92 -18.43 -18.16
CA GLN A 313 -22.25 -19.38 -19.24
C GLN A 313 -22.87 -18.71 -20.47
N GLY A 314 -23.19 -17.42 -20.43
CA GLY A 314 -23.87 -16.69 -21.49
C GLY A 314 -25.38 -16.97 -21.60
N ARG A 315 -25.97 -17.58 -20.57
CA ARG A 315 -27.41 -17.85 -20.42
C ARG A 315 -28.13 -16.62 -19.85
N ILE A 316 -28.21 -15.60 -20.69
CA ILE A 316 -28.62 -14.25 -20.27
C ILE A 316 -30.07 -14.21 -19.78
N ASP A 317 -30.99 -14.90 -20.47
CA ASP A 317 -32.41 -14.87 -20.12
C ASP A 317 -32.69 -15.57 -18.78
N GLU A 318 -32.01 -16.68 -18.52
CA GLU A 318 -32.07 -17.37 -17.23
C GLU A 318 -31.49 -16.51 -16.11
N ALA A 319 -30.34 -15.85 -16.34
CA ALA A 319 -29.76 -14.92 -15.37
C ALA A 319 -30.72 -13.76 -15.04
N ILE A 320 -31.39 -13.19 -16.05
CA ILE A 320 -32.39 -12.14 -15.86
C ILE A 320 -33.54 -12.63 -14.99
N GLY A 321 -34.08 -13.82 -15.28
CA GLY A 321 -35.17 -14.41 -14.49
C GLY A 321 -34.83 -14.54 -13.01
N GLU A 322 -33.62 -15.02 -12.69
CA GLU A 322 -33.17 -15.14 -11.30
C GLU A 322 -32.98 -13.78 -10.61
N TYR A 323 -32.47 -12.77 -11.32
CA TYR A 323 -32.36 -11.43 -10.76
C TYR A 323 -33.72 -10.76 -10.54
N ASP A 324 -34.65 -10.91 -11.47
CA ASP A 324 -36.00 -10.35 -11.34
C ASP A 324 -36.74 -10.96 -10.15
N ASP A 325 -36.62 -12.26 -9.93
CA ASP A 325 -37.20 -12.92 -8.77
C ASP A 325 -36.58 -12.42 -7.46
N LEU A 326 -35.25 -12.26 -7.41
CA LEU A 326 -34.57 -11.66 -6.25
C LEU A 326 -34.96 -10.20 -6.00
N ILE A 327 -35.24 -9.41 -7.04
CA ILE A 327 -35.69 -8.02 -6.88
C ILE A 327 -37.12 -7.98 -6.33
N GLY A 328 -37.99 -8.89 -6.77
CA GLY A 328 -39.40 -8.91 -6.36
C GLY A 328 -39.65 -9.56 -5.00
N ASN A 329 -38.89 -10.61 -4.68
CA ASN A 329 -39.13 -11.50 -3.53
C ASN A 329 -37.94 -11.58 -2.55
N GLY A 330 -36.84 -10.89 -2.84
CA GLY A 330 -35.64 -10.86 -1.99
C GLY A 330 -35.83 -10.03 -0.71
N ASP A 331 -35.01 -10.32 0.30
CA ASP A 331 -34.97 -9.57 1.56
C ASP A 331 -33.55 -9.00 1.80
N GLY A 332 -33.45 -8.00 2.68
CA GLY A 332 -32.17 -7.39 3.05
C GLY A 332 -31.47 -6.69 1.87
N ASP A 333 -30.19 -6.99 1.67
CA ASP A 333 -29.35 -6.35 0.64
C ASP A 333 -29.46 -7.02 -0.74
N PHE A 334 -30.08 -8.21 -0.83
CA PHE A 334 -30.14 -9.01 -2.07
C PHE A 334 -30.90 -8.32 -3.22
N PRO A 335 -32.06 -7.65 -3.00
CA PRO A 335 -32.76 -6.93 -4.07
C PRO A 335 -31.89 -5.84 -4.72
N ASP A 336 -31.14 -5.08 -3.92
CA ASP A 336 -30.26 -4.01 -4.39
C ASP A 336 -29.03 -4.56 -5.12
N GLU A 337 -28.47 -5.69 -4.66
CA GLU A 337 -27.39 -6.39 -5.37
C GLU A 337 -27.88 -6.98 -6.70
N ALA A 338 -29.06 -7.58 -6.72
CA ALA A 338 -29.68 -8.17 -7.91
C ALA A 338 -30.01 -7.09 -8.94
N ALA A 339 -30.61 -5.99 -8.53
CA ALA A 339 -30.89 -4.84 -9.40
C ALA A 339 -29.61 -4.30 -10.05
N ARG A 340 -28.51 -4.16 -9.29
CA ARG A 340 -27.24 -3.68 -9.85
C ARG A 340 -26.63 -4.66 -10.85
N SER A 341 -26.75 -5.96 -10.57
CA SER A 341 -26.26 -7.02 -11.45
C SER A 341 -27.07 -7.06 -12.75
N LEU A 342 -28.41 -7.09 -12.66
CA LEU A 342 -29.33 -7.03 -13.79
C LEU A 342 -29.11 -5.80 -14.66
N ALA A 343 -29.03 -4.60 -14.06
CA ALA A 343 -28.79 -3.37 -14.79
C ALA A 343 -27.44 -3.38 -15.53
N GLY A 344 -26.41 -3.95 -14.90
CA GLY A 344 -25.10 -4.16 -15.51
C GLY A 344 -25.12 -5.19 -16.63
N LEU A 345 -25.88 -6.27 -16.49
CA LEU A 345 -26.05 -7.32 -17.49
C LEU A 345 -26.76 -6.80 -18.74
N LEU A 346 -27.90 -6.12 -18.57
CA LEU A 346 -28.66 -5.53 -19.68
C LEU A 346 -27.82 -4.50 -20.44
N ALA A 347 -27.04 -3.67 -19.72
CA ALA A 347 -26.14 -2.71 -20.35
C ALA A 347 -25.01 -3.38 -21.13
N ARG A 348 -24.33 -4.39 -20.57
CA ARG A 348 -23.22 -5.10 -21.25
C ARG A 348 -23.69 -5.92 -22.45
N THR A 349 -24.93 -6.41 -22.43
CA THR A 349 -25.51 -7.23 -23.51
C THR A 349 -26.22 -6.40 -24.59
N GLY A 350 -26.30 -5.08 -24.43
CA GLY A 350 -26.96 -4.19 -25.39
C GLY A 350 -28.49 -4.26 -25.38
N ARG A 351 -29.09 -4.85 -24.33
CA ARG A 351 -30.54 -4.94 -24.12
C ARG A 351 -31.12 -3.64 -23.59
N ARG A 352 -30.93 -2.59 -24.38
CA ARG A 352 -31.25 -1.20 -24.01
C ARG A 352 -32.74 -0.96 -23.79
N GLU A 353 -33.61 -1.52 -24.63
CA GLU A 353 -35.05 -1.30 -24.52
C GLU A 353 -35.61 -1.97 -23.26
N GLU A 354 -35.16 -3.18 -22.92
CA GLU A 354 -35.50 -3.85 -21.65
C GLU A 354 -35.06 -3.01 -20.44
N LEU A 355 -33.83 -2.49 -20.45
CA LEU A 355 -33.34 -1.61 -19.38
C LEU A 355 -34.14 -0.28 -19.29
N LYS A 356 -34.58 0.26 -20.43
CA LYS A 356 -35.41 1.47 -20.48
C LYS A 356 -36.80 1.21 -19.94
N GLU A 357 -37.42 0.10 -20.33
CA GLU A 357 -38.74 -0.32 -19.84
C GLU A 357 -38.70 -0.54 -18.33
N TRP A 358 -37.70 -1.29 -17.85
CA TRP A 358 -37.50 -1.51 -16.42
C TRP A 358 -37.25 -0.20 -15.67
N MET A 359 -36.42 0.69 -16.22
CA MET A 359 -36.25 2.04 -15.68
C MET A 359 -37.60 2.75 -15.54
N VAL A 360 -38.46 2.75 -16.56
CA VAL A 360 -39.77 3.44 -16.51
C VAL A 360 -40.73 2.82 -15.50
N GLN A 361 -40.64 1.50 -15.28
CA GLN A 361 -41.54 0.75 -14.39
C GLN A 361 -41.08 0.71 -12.93
N ALA A 362 -39.78 0.91 -12.66
CA ALA A 362 -39.23 0.83 -11.31
C ALA A 362 -39.81 1.92 -10.38
N ASP A 363 -40.17 1.53 -9.16
CA ASP A 363 -40.61 2.46 -8.10
C ASP A 363 -39.51 3.46 -7.73
N ALA A 364 -39.86 4.60 -7.15
CA ALA A 364 -38.99 5.75 -6.88
C ALA A 364 -37.70 5.41 -6.12
N GLU A 365 -37.71 4.36 -5.29
CA GLU A 365 -36.56 3.88 -4.52
C GLU A 365 -35.60 3.01 -5.36
N SER A 366 -36.13 2.09 -6.17
CA SER A 366 -35.35 1.17 -7.05
C SER A 366 -34.91 1.83 -8.36
N TYR A 367 -35.66 2.82 -8.84
CA TYR A 367 -35.48 3.58 -10.09
C TYR A 367 -34.05 4.14 -10.31
N ARG A 368 -33.30 4.37 -9.22
CA ARG A 368 -31.95 4.95 -9.28
C ARG A 368 -30.95 4.03 -9.99
N ILE A 369 -31.04 2.72 -9.78
CA ILE A 369 -30.09 1.75 -10.32
C ILE A 369 -30.26 1.59 -11.85
N PRO A 370 -31.44 1.21 -12.38
CA PRO A 370 -31.62 1.07 -13.83
C PRO A 370 -31.38 2.38 -14.57
N ARG A 371 -31.79 3.52 -14.01
CA ARG A 371 -31.54 4.84 -14.63
C ARG A 371 -30.05 5.17 -14.74
N MET A 372 -29.26 4.90 -13.70
CA MET A 372 -27.81 5.13 -13.72
C MET A 372 -27.12 4.29 -14.80
N HIS A 373 -27.46 2.99 -14.88
CA HIS A 373 -26.91 2.09 -15.89
C HIS A 373 -27.40 2.44 -17.31
N TYR A 374 -28.65 2.86 -17.46
CA TYR A 374 -29.19 3.33 -18.73
C TYR A 374 -28.43 4.58 -19.22
N ALA A 375 -28.18 5.56 -18.34
CA ALA A 375 -27.36 6.72 -18.68
C ALA A 375 -25.91 6.34 -19.06
N GLN A 376 -25.32 5.34 -18.38
CA GLN A 376 -24.00 4.82 -18.71
C GLN A 376 -23.96 4.15 -20.09
N LEU A 377 -25.00 3.39 -20.44
CA LEU A 377 -25.13 2.74 -21.75
C LEU A 377 -25.29 3.77 -22.87
N LEU A 378 -26.19 4.74 -22.70
CA LEU A 378 -26.36 5.81 -23.69
C LEU A 378 -25.07 6.62 -23.87
N TRP A 379 -24.27 6.80 -22.81
CA TRP A 379 -22.96 7.43 -22.90
C TRP A 379 -21.98 6.61 -23.75
N SER A 380 -21.88 5.30 -23.51
CA SER A 380 -20.98 4.43 -24.28
C SER A 380 -21.39 4.30 -25.74
N GLU A 381 -22.70 4.35 -26.02
CA GLU A 381 -23.25 4.37 -27.39
C GLU A 381 -23.22 5.76 -28.03
N GLN A 382 -22.76 6.79 -27.31
CA GLN A 382 -22.72 8.19 -27.76
C GLN A 382 -24.10 8.75 -28.20
N ARG A 383 -25.19 8.29 -27.57
CA ARG A 383 -26.56 8.72 -27.86
C ARG A 383 -26.91 10.02 -27.16
N VAL A 384 -26.46 11.13 -27.75
CA VAL A 384 -26.64 12.49 -27.19
C VAL A 384 -28.11 12.84 -26.99
N ASP A 385 -28.96 12.59 -27.97
CA ASP A 385 -30.38 12.99 -27.92
C ASP A 385 -31.15 12.27 -26.81
N ASP A 386 -30.93 10.96 -26.66
CA ASP A 386 -31.59 10.16 -25.62
C ASP A 386 -31.11 10.52 -24.21
N LEU A 387 -29.82 10.83 -24.03
CA LEU A 387 -29.30 11.35 -22.76
C LEU A 387 -29.86 12.74 -22.46
N ARG A 388 -29.99 13.59 -23.48
CA ARG A 388 -30.60 14.91 -23.33
C ARG A 388 -32.04 14.78 -22.85
N ASP A 389 -32.81 13.88 -23.43
CA ASP A 389 -34.19 13.65 -23.01
C ASP A 389 -34.29 13.01 -21.62
N LEU A 390 -33.35 12.11 -21.27
CA LEU A 390 -33.25 11.57 -19.91
C LEU A 390 -32.95 12.64 -18.85
N VAL A 391 -32.17 13.66 -19.19
CA VAL A 391 -31.87 14.79 -18.29
C VAL A 391 -33.06 15.75 -18.15
N LYS A 392 -33.91 15.89 -19.19
CA LYS A 392 -35.10 16.76 -19.15
C LYS A 392 -36.26 16.19 -18.33
N ALA A 393 -36.35 14.87 -18.22
CA ALA A 393 -37.57 14.19 -17.77
C ALA A 393 -37.84 14.26 -16.26
N ASP A 394 -36.89 14.71 -15.42
CA ASP A 394 -37.09 14.85 -13.98
C ASP A 394 -36.05 15.81 -13.39
N ASP A 395 -36.40 16.56 -12.34
CA ASP A 395 -35.55 17.57 -11.67
C ASP A 395 -34.19 16.94 -11.29
N SER A 396 -33.14 17.35 -12.01
CA SER A 396 -32.05 16.48 -12.41
C SER A 396 -31.18 15.96 -11.26
N ARG A 397 -31.17 14.63 -11.07
CA ARG A 397 -30.26 13.95 -10.12
C ARG A 397 -28.82 13.96 -10.69
N PHE A 398 -27.85 13.79 -9.79
CA PHE A 398 -26.43 14.08 -10.06
C PHE A 398 -25.74 13.13 -11.09
N PRO A 399 -25.99 11.80 -11.13
CA PRO A 399 -25.25 10.89 -12.02
C PRO A 399 -25.48 11.12 -13.52
N GLU A 400 -26.72 11.39 -13.93
CA GLU A 400 -27.12 11.53 -15.34
C GLU A 400 -26.56 12.83 -15.93
N LEU A 401 -26.64 13.92 -15.18
CA LEU A 401 -26.06 15.21 -15.56
C LEU A 401 -24.56 15.12 -15.78
N VAL A 402 -23.84 14.46 -14.86
CA VAL A 402 -22.38 14.28 -14.97
C VAL A 402 -22.05 13.41 -16.18
N ARG A 403 -22.82 12.36 -16.46
CA ARG A 403 -22.61 11.51 -17.65
C ARG A 403 -22.90 12.26 -18.94
N PHE A 404 -23.99 13.01 -19.01
CA PHE A 404 -24.31 13.84 -20.17
C PHE A 404 -23.23 14.90 -20.41
N ALA A 405 -22.80 15.62 -19.37
CA ALA A 405 -21.71 16.59 -19.47
C ALA A 405 -20.39 15.96 -19.95
N ARG A 406 -20.05 14.76 -19.46
CA ARG A 406 -18.89 13.98 -19.95
C ARG A 406 -19.02 13.61 -21.42
N LEU A 407 -20.21 13.21 -21.88
CA LEU A 407 -20.41 12.89 -23.29
C LEU A 407 -20.22 14.13 -24.17
N LEU A 408 -20.86 15.24 -23.82
CA LEU A 408 -20.72 16.50 -24.56
C LEU A 408 -19.26 16.95 -24.63
N SER A 409 -18.52 16.81 -23.51
CA SER A 409 -17.08 17.11 -23.45
C SER A 409 -16.27 16.20 -24.37
N HIS A 410 -16.54 14.89 -24.35
CA HIS A 410 -15.86 13.91 -25.20
C HIS A 410 -16.10 14.13 -26.70
N LEU A 411 -17.33 14.51 -27.08
CA LEU A 411 -17.71 14.77 -28.47
C LEU A 411 -17.34 16.20 -28.94
N GLY A 412 -16.85 17.06 -28.04
CA GLY A 412 -16.53 18.45 -28.36
C GLY A 412 -17.75 19.34 -28.61
N LEU A 413 -18.92 18.97 -28.09
CA LEU A 413 -20.17 19.75 -28.18
C LEU A 413 -20.16 20.87 -27.12
N VAL A 414 -19.26 21.84 -27.32
CA VAL A 414 -18.93 22.89 -26.33
C VAL A 414 -20.10 23.84 -26.07
N ASP A 415 -20.86 24.22 -27.09
CA ASP A 415 -21.97 25.18 -26.92
C ASP A 415 -23.10 24.59 -26.06
N GLU A 416 -23.47 23.34 -26.30
CA GLU A 416 -24.46 22.65 -25.48
C GLU A 416 -23.95 22.40 -24.04
N LEU A 417 -22.66 22.08 -23.89
CA LEU A 417 -22.03 21.94 -22.59
C LEU A 417 -21.96 23.27 -21.82
N ARG A 418 -21.82 24.40 -22.52
CA ARG A 418 -21.88 25.75 -21.95
C ARG A 418 -23.27 26.03 -21.39
N GLU A 419 -24.32 25.79 -22.17
CA GLU A 419 -25.70 25.93 -21.71
C GLU A 419 -26.00 25.03 -20.50
N LEU A 420 -25.48 23.79 -20.51
CA LEU A 420 -25.62 22.87 -19.39
C LEU A 420 -24.89 23.37 -18.13
N ALA A 421 -23.70 23.95 -18.29
CA ALA A 421 -22.93 24.51 -17.17
C ALA A 421 -23.55 25.78 -16.59
N GLU A 422 -24.31 26.56 -17.36
CA GLU A 422 -25.09 27.69 -16.86
C GLU A 422 -26.24 27.23 -15.95
N LYS A 423 -26.94 26.16 -16.34
CA LYS A 423 -28.08 25.61 -15.58
C LYS A 423 -27.63 24.76 -14.39
N HIS A 424 -26.59 23.96 -14.55
CA HIS A 424 -26.08 23.01 -13.54
C HIS A 424 -24.56 23.14 -13.35
N PRO A 425 -24.08 24.23 -12.72
CA PRO A 425 -22.65 24.50 -12.60
C PRO A 425 -21.86 23.38 -11.90
N SER A 426 -22.43 22.71 -10.90
CA SER A 426 -21.77 21.65 -10.12
C SER A 426 -21.48 20.38 -10.94
N ALA A 427 -22.33 20.06 -11.91
CA ALA A 427 -22.20 18.84 -12.72
C ALA A 427 -21.39 19.05 -14.01
N ALA A 428 -21.53 20.22 -14.65
CA ALA A 428 -21.03 20.43 -16.01
C ALA A 428 -19.81 21.36 -16.14
N ARG A 429 -19.54 22.26 -15.18
CA ARG A 429 -18.44 23.24 -15.29
C ARG A 429 -17.07 22.58 -15.41
N GLY A 430 -16.80 21.54 -14.62
CA GLY A 430 -15.53 20.81 -14.69
C GLY A 430 -15.33 20.06 -16.01
N GLU A 431 -16.41 19.58 -16.63
CA GLU A 431 -16.37 18.93 -17.94
C GLU A 431 -16.21 19.98 -19.07
N LEU A 432 -16.79 21.17 -18.91
CA LEU A 432 -16.61 22.31 -19.83
C LEU A 432 -15.15 22.78 -19.88
N HIS A 433 -14.51 22.92 -18.71
CA HIS A 433 -13.08 23.27 -18.64
C HIS A 433 -12.20 22.20 -19.31
N ARG A 434 -12.55 20.91 -19.14
CA ARG A 434 -11.88 19.81 -19.86
C ARG A 434 -12.07 19.88 -21.36
N ALA A 435 -13.28 20.20 -21.83
CA ALA A 435 -13.56 20.36 -23.25
C ALA A 435 -12.75 21.51 -23.87
N PHE A 436 -12.67 22.67 -23.19
CA PHE A 436 -11.83 23.78 -23.62
C PHE A 436 -10.35 23.43 -23.63
N ALA A 437 -9.85 22.73 -22.61
CA ALA A 437 -8.47 22.26 -22.56
C ALA A 437 -8.15 21.27 -23.71
N ALA A 438 -9.06 20.34 -23.99
CA ALA A 438 -8.90 19.40 -25.10
C ALA A 438 -8.94 20.09 -26.47
N ALA A 439 -9.79 21.11 -26.64
CA ALA A 439 -9.89 21.93 -27.85
C ALA A 439 -8.76 22.96 -27.99
N GLY A 440 -7.89 23.13 -26.98
CA GLY A 440 -6.83 24.13 -26.99
C GLY A 440 -7.34 25.58 -26.87
N ALA A 441 -8.56 25.78 -26.34
CA ALA A 441 -9.20 27.08 -26.18
C ALA A 441 -8.62 27.87 -24.99
N GLU A 442 -7.35 28.26 -25.10
CA GLU A 442 -6.59 28.95 -24.05
C GLU A 442 -7.25 30.26 -23.61
N GLN A 443 -7.77 31.04 -24.55
CA GLN A 443 -8.37 32.34 -24.27
C GLN A 443 -9.63 32.21 -23.41
N GLU A 444 -10.45 31.20 -23.69
CA GLU A 444 -11.66 30.89 -22.92
C GLU A 444 -11.31 30.46 -21.49
N LEU A 445 -10.34 29.57 -21.31
CA LEU A 445 -9.85 29.16 -19.99
C LEU A 445 -9.28 30.33 -19.18
N ARG A 446 -8.56 31.25 -19.84
CA ARG A 446 -8.01 32.46 -19.20
C ARG A 446 -9.10 33.45 -18.81
N ALA A 447 -10.15 33.60 -19.62
CA ALA A 447 -11.30 34.44 -19.30
C ALA A 447 -12.04 33.88 -18.08
N LEU A 448 -12.37 32.59 -18.10
CA LEU A 448 -13.06 31.89 -17.01
C LEU A 448 -12.27 31.91 -15.69
N SER A 449 -10.94 31.83 -15.75
CA SER A 449 -10.09 31.93 -14.57
C SER A 449 -10.15 33.30 -13.89
N ARG A 450 -10.50 34.38 -14.61
CA ARG A 450 -10.56 35.76 -14.08
C ARG A 450 -11.92 36.08 -13.45
N GLU A 451 -12.98 35.45 -13.93
CA GLU A 451 -14.36 35.81 -13.58
C GLU A 451 -14.93 35.04 -12.37
N ASN A 452 -14.28 33.96 -11.94
CA ASN A 452 -14.96 32.90 -11.22
C ASN A 452 -14.40 32.64 -9.81
N LYS A 453 -15.27 32.37 -8.82
CA LYS A 453 -14.88 31.98 -7.45
C LYS A 453 -14.14 30.63 -7.40
N SER A 454 -14.33 29.75 -8.39
CA SER A 454 -13.60 28.47 -8.59
C SER A 454 -12.42 28.66 -9.58
N ALA A 455 -11.65 29.74 -9.38
CA ALA A 455 -10.49 30.06 -10.22
C ALA A 455 -9.45 28.92 -10.22
N SER A 456 -9.30 28.21 -9.10
CA SER A 456 -8.34 27.11 -8.91
C SER A 456 -8.56 25.95 -9.89
N ASP A 457 -9.79 25.44 -10.02
CA ASP A 457 -10.03 24.29 -10.91
C ASP A 457 -9.86 24.68 -12.39
N THR A 458 -10.31 25.88 -12.78
CA THR A 458 -10.14 26.39 -14.15
C THR A 458 -8.66 26.56 -14.50
N HIS A 459 -7.90 27.16 -13.57
CA HIS A 459 -6.48 27.41 -13.72
C HIS A 459 -5.68 26.10 -13.82
N ARG A 460 -6.03 25.09 -13.01
CA ARG A 460 -5.43 23.75 -13.11
C ARG A 460 -5.65 23.11 -14.48
N HIS A 461 -6.84 23.19 -15.08
CA HIS A 461 -7.07 22.66 -16.44
C HIS A 461 -6.27 23.41 -17.52
N LEU A 462 -6.06 24.72 -17.37
CA LEU A 462 -5.17 25.51 -18.24
C LEU A 462 -3.72 25.01 -18.13
N LEU A 463 -3.22 24.80 -16.91
CA LEU A 463 -1.86 24.29 -16.67
C LEU A 463 -1.67 22.88 -17.24
N GLU A 464 -2.64 21.99 -17.04
CA GLU A 464 -2.60 20.64 -17.61
C GLU A 464 -2.60 20.67 -19.15
N MET A 465 -3.37 21.57 -19.77
CA MET A 465 -3.36 21.77 -21.22
C MET A 465 -1.97 22.22 -21.71
N LEU A 466 -1.37 23.24 -21.07
CA LEU A 466 -0.04 23.73 -21.42
C LEU A 466 1.02 22.63 -21.26
N ALA A 467 0.92 21.82 -20.21
CA ALA A 467 1.81 20.70 -19.96
C ALA A 467 1.69 19.63 -21.06
N ARG A 468 0.46 19.24 -21.45
CA ARG A 468 0.21 18.28 -22.55
C ARG A 468 0.73 18.79 -23.90
N GLN A 469 0.70 20.10 -24.13
CA GLN A 469 1.24 20.74 -25.34
C GLN A 469 2.77 20.94 -25.30
N GLY A 470 3.46 20.51 -24.23
CA GLY A 470 4.91 20.71 -24.07
C GLY A 470 5.31 22.16 -23.82
N ARG A 471 4.38 23.04 -23.45
CA ARG A 471 4.61 24.47 -23.20
C ARG A 471 5.10 24.73 -21.78
N GLU A 472 6.16 24.03 -21.37
CA GLU A 472 6.76 24.14 -20.02
C GLU A 472 7.23 25.57 -19.72
N ALA A 473 7.72 26.30 -20.73
CA ALA A 473 8.20 27.68 -20.58
C ALA A 473 7.11 28.62 -20.05
N ASP A 474 5.86 28.43 -20.48
CA ASP A 474 4.73 29.24 -20.03
C ASP A 474 4.36 28.90 -18.59
N ILE A 475 4.43 27.62 -18.21
CA ILE A 475 4.22 27.16 -16.82
C ILE A 475 5.31 27.73 -15.90
N ARG A 476 6.58 27.75 -16.35
CA ARG A 476 7.70 28.36 -15.62
C ARG A 476 7.47 29.85 -15.42
N GLN A 477 7.04 30.57 -16.46
CA GLN A 477 6.75 31.99 -16.36
C GLN A 477 5.67 32.27 -15.31
N MET A 478 4.59 31.48 -15.29
CA MET A 478 3.53 31.59 -14.28
C MET A 478 4.05 31.27 -12.87
N ALA A 479 4.84 30.21 -12.71
CA ALA A 479 5.45 29.82 -11.45
C ALA A 479 6.37 30.92 -10.88
N HIS A 480 7.17 31.57 -11.73
CA HIS A 480 8.03 32.70 -11.37
C HIS A 480 7.21 33.96 -11.03
N ALA A 481 6.06 34.16 -11.67
CA ALA A 481 5.15 35.27 -11.39
C ALA A 481 4.41 35.14 -10.05
N GLY A 482 4.57 34.03 -9.32
CA GLY A 482 3.95 33.82 -8.01
C GLY A 482 2.86 32.75 -7.98
N ASP A 483 2.56 32.13 -9.11
CA ASP A 483 1.45 31.18 -9.21
C ASP A 483 1.78 29.85 -8.50
N ARG A 484 1.04 29.56 -7.44
CA ARG A 484 1.24 28.38 -6.60
C ARG A 484 0.88 27.08 -7.31
N GLU A 485 -0.17 27.10 -8.14
CA GLU A 485 -0.61 25.91 -8.87
C GLU A 485 0.33 25.64 -10.05
N ALA A 486 0.81 26.68 -10.72
CA ALA A 486 1.82 26.52 -11.77
C ALA A 486 3.13 25.93 -11.22
N ARG A 487 3.56 26.33 -10.00
CA ARG A 487 4.73 25.72 -9.32
C ARG A 487 4.50 24.24 -9.06
N GLN A 488 3.32 23.86 -8.58
CA GLN A 488 2.99 22.45 -8.35
C GLN A 488 2.97 21.67 -9.66
N MET A 489 2.33 22.19 -10.71
CA MET A 489 2.30 21.55 -12.01
C MET A 489 3.70 21.39 -12.62
N LEU A 490 4.56 22.41 -12.48
CA LEU A 490 5.94 22.34 -12.93
C LEU A 490 6.69 21.18 -12.27
N VAL A 491 6.55 20.99 -10.95
CA VAL A 491 7.15 19.87 -10.22
C VAL A 491 6.62 18.52 -10.72
N GLU A 492 5.31 18.40 -10.96
CA GLU A 492 4.70 17.18 -11.49
C GLU A 492 5.18 16.84 -12.92
N VAL A 493 5.32 17.84 -13.80
CA VAL A 493 5.87 17.67 -15.15
C VAL A 493 7.33 17.22 -15.07
N LEU A 494 8.17 17.91 -14.29
CA LEU A 494 9.58 17.54 -14.10
C LEU A 494 9.72 16.14 -13.51
N ALA A 495 8.83 15.72 -12.61
CA ALA A 495 8.86 14.39 -12.01
C ALA A 495 8.51 13.31 -13.02
N ARG A 496 7.47 13.54 -13.85
CA ARG A 496 7.07 12.62 -14.92
C ARG A 496 8.17 12.43 -15.97
N GLU A 497 8.95 13.47 -16.24
CA GLU A 497 10.10 13.44 -17.15
C GLU A 497 11.39 12.92 -16.50
N GLY A 498 11.37 12.53 -15.21
CA GLY A 498 12.55 12.03 -14.49
C GLY A 498 13.60 13.09 -14.15
N ARG A 499 13.28 14.38 -14.26
CA ARG A 499 14.20 15.52 -14.06
C ARG A 499 14.38 15.87 -12.58
N SER A 500 14.75 14.86 -11.78
CA SER A 500 14.91 14.95 -10.33
C SER A 500 15.97 15.96 -9.87
N ALA A 501 16.97 16.25 -10.70
CA ALA A 501 18.00 17.26 -10.40
C ALA A 501 17.41 18.67 -10.33
N GLU A 502 16.48 19.01 -11.22
CA GLU A 502 15.81 20.32 -11.24
C GLU A 502 14.85 20.47 -10.05
N ILE A 503 14.13 19.40 -9.68
CA ILE A 503 13.28 19.40 -8.47
C ILE A 503 14.13 19.60 -7.22
N LYS A 504 15.33 18.98 -7.13
CA LYS A 504 16.27 19.19 -6.02
C LYS A 504 16.78 20.64 -5.97
N ALA A 505 17.09 21.23 -7.12
CA ALA A 505 17.52 22.62 -7.21
C ALA A 505 16.39 23.58 -6.76
N MET A 506 15.15 23.34 -7.20
CA MET A 506 13.98 24.11 -6.76
C MET A 506 13.74 23.98 -5.25
N ALA A 507 13.84 22.78 -4.68
CA ALA A 507 13.71 22.58 -3.24
C ALA A 507 14.84 23.27 -2.45
N ALA A 508 16.08 23.23 -2.96
CA ALA A 508 17.22 23.93 -2.36
C ALA A 508 17.05 25.46 -2.41
N ALA A 509 16.35 25.98 -3.42
CA ALA A 509 15.96 27.39 -3.52
C ALA A 509 14.74 27.75 -2.64
N GLY A 510 14.19 26.78 -1.89
CA GLY A 510 13.07 27.00 -0.97
C GLY A 510 11.68 26.93 -1.61
N ASP A 511 11.54 26.34 -2.80
CA ASP A 511 10.22 26.19 -3.44
C ASP A 511 9.30 25.26 -2.61
N PRO A 512 8.15 25.75 -2.12
CA PRO A 512 7.27 24.96 -1.25
C PRO A 512 6.59 23.76 -1.92
N ALA A 513 6.47 23.71 -3.25
CA ALA A 513 5.92 22.55 -3.95
C ALA A 513 7.00 21.46 -4.12
N ALA A 514 8.22 21.84 -4.46
CA ALA A 514 9.36 20.92 -4.55
C ALA A 514 9.72 20.30 -3.19
N CYS A 515 9.64 21.08 -2.10
CA CYS A 515 9.85 20.57 -0.73
C CYS A 515 8.77 19.55 -0.32
N ARG A 516 7.49 19.82 -0.61
CA ARG A 516 6.38 18.88 -0.34
C ARG A 516 6.49 17.59 -1.15
N HIS A 517 6.84 17.68 -2.44
CA HIS A 517 7.06 16.50 -3.28
C HIS A 517 8.18 15.60 -2.73
N ARG A 518 9.28 16.18 -2.25
CA ARG A 518 10.34 15.42 -1.58
C ARG A 518 9.84 14.76 -0.29
N GLN A 519 9.13 15.48 0.57
CA GLN A 519 8.56 14.91 1.81
C GLN A 519 7.62 13.72 1.53
N ASN A 520 6.76 13.83 0.52
CA ASN A 520 5.84 12.75 0.14
C ASN A 520 6.55 11.52 -0.45
N GLN A 521 7.70 11.69 -1.13
CA GLN A 521 8.52 10.55 -1.57
C GLN A 521 9.19 9.82 -0.40
N PHE A 522 9.45 10.49 0.72
CA PHE A 522 9.95 9.87 1.95
C PHE A 522 8.83 9.31 2.85
N GLN A 523 7.55 9.61 2.56
CA GLN A 523 6.39 9.15 3.34
C GLN A 523 5.54 8.06 2.66
N ARG A 524 5.85 7.61 1.44
CA ARG A 524 5.18 6.46 0.80
C ARG A 524 6.03 5.20 0.82
N PRO A 525 5.89 4.32 1.83
CA PRO A 525 6.37 2.94 1.77
C PRO A 525 5.40 1.98 1.05
N GLU A 526 4.43 2.46 0.26
CA GLU A 526 3.40 1.61 -0.35
C GLU A 526 3.71 1.09 -1.76
N THR A 527 4.86 1.44 -2.35
CA THR A 527 5.24 0.95 -3.70
C THR A 527 6.39 -0.07 -3.70
N LEU A 528 6.80 -0.53 -2.53
CA LEU A 528 7.68 -1.70 -2.36
C LEU A 528 6.95 -2.93 -1.77
N LEU A 529 5.68 -2.77 -1.36
CA LEU A 529 4.78 -3.89 -1.07
C LEU A 529 4.02 -4.25 -2.34
N GLY A 530 4.62 -5.13 -3.14
CA GLY A 530 3.93 -5.80 -4.23
C GLY A 530 2.75 -6.60 -3.69
N SER A 531 1.54 -6.10 -3.95
CA SER A 531 0.35 -6.90 -4.25
C SER A 531 0.14 -8.19 -3.43
N PHE A 532 -0.26 -8.04 -2.16
CA PHE A 532 -1.17 -8.99 -1.51
C PHE A 532 -2.52 -8.31 -1.28
N SER A 533 -3.12 -7.87 -2.38
CA SER A 533 -4.57 -7.69 -2.44
C SER A 533 -5.13 -9.07 -2.77
N ILE A 534 -5.54 -9.82 -1.73
CA ILE A 534 -6.50 -10.90 -1.92
C ILE A 534 -7.80 -10.18 -2.28
N LYS A 535 -7.98 -10.05 -3.59
CA LYS A 535 -9.22 -9.60 -4.18
C LYS A 535 -10.30 -10.62 -3.80
N ASN A 536 -11.43 -10.08 -3.34
CA ASN A 536 -12.72 -10.70 -3.61
C ASN A 536 -12.81 -10.95 -5.11
N THR A 537 -12.77 -12.21 -5.50
CA THR A 537 -13.29 -12.73 -6.77
C THR A 537 -14.00 -14.00 -6.46
#